data_AF-A0A8D8PTV4-F1
#
_entry.id   AF-A0A8D8PTV4-F1
#
_cell.length_a   1.000
_cell.length_b   1.000
_cell.length_c   1.000
_cell.angle_alpha   90.00
_cell.angle_beta   90.00
_cell.angle_gamma   90.00
#
_symmetry.space_group_name_H-M   'P 1'
#
loop_
_entity.id
_entity.type
_entity.pdbx_description
1 polymer ?
#
loop_
_entity_poly.entity_id
_entity_poly.type
_entity_poly.pdbx_seq_one_letter_code
_entity_poly.pdbx_strand_id
1 'polypeptide(L)'
;MLFTLVKMSPKKLKNTLAKQDSLLKMLESVAELGKKCVNNPKDTHSRSQFRYKVCNVDNLYKEINDLVDLVNDMKSEDDSEYEPDFSDLEKSSDLLAKVRDYQCQLMQTSSDQSSSSKAPPSEDSHERKARVRLPPLELPSFNGDVNRFPVFYYAFKSMIHDNTELSDEQRIQYLIGKLSDKAVSVVSGVPATISSGIILWINTWTLVSCLAPISIRF
;
A
#
# COMPACT_ATOMS: atom_id res chain seq x y z
N MET A 1 32.43 -38.32 -9.03
CA MET A 1 32.38 -37.76 -7.66
C MET A 1 30.97 -37.31 -7.40
N LEU A 2 30.39 -37.80 -6.31
CA LEU A 2 28.99 -37.65 -5.92
C LEU A 2 28.63 -36.18 -5.73
N PHE A 3 27.65 -35.69 -6.49
CA PHE A 3 26.85 -34.54 -6.05
C PHE A 3 26.10 -35.00 -4.80
N THR A 4 26.63 -34.66 -3.63
CA THR A 4 25.86 -34.69 -2.39
C THR A 4 24.72 -33.68 -2.56
N LEU A 5 23.57 -34.16 -3.06
CA LEU A 5 22.28 -33.57 -2.76
C LEU A 5 22.27 -33.37 -1.25
N VAL A 6 22.29 -32.11 -0.81
CA VAL A 6 22.07 -31.76 0.58
C VAL A 6 20.61 -32.17 0.85
N LYS A 7 20.40 -33.42 1.25
CA LYS A 7 19.09 -33.87 1.76
C LYS A 7 18.68 -32.88 2.83
N MET A 8 17.65 -32.08 2.54
CA MET A 8 17.17 -31.05 3.44
C MET A 8 16.62 -31.71 4.72
N SER A 9 16.99 -31.18 5.88
CA SER A 9 16.66 -31.85 7.15
C SER A 9 15.18 -31.67 7.53
N PRO A 10 14.50 -32.72 8.03
CA PRO A 10 13.11 -32.63 8.54
C PRO A 10 12.92 -31.55 9.62
N LYS A 11 13.98 -31.22 10.36
CA LYS A 11 14.00 -30.15 11.37
C LYS A 11 13.78 -28.78 10.74
N LYS A 12 14.33 -28.52 9.55
CA LYS A 12 14.18 -27.22 8.86
C LYS A 12 12.74 -27.05 8.38
N LEU A 13 12.16 -28.06 7.73
CA LEU A 13 10.76 -28.05 7.30
C LEU A 13 9.80 -27.78 8.47
N LYS A 14 9.98 -28.50 9.59
CA LYS A 14 9.19 -28.30 10.81
C LYS A 14 9.28 -26.86 11.34
N ASN A 15 10.47 -26.28 11.35
CA ASN A 15 10.67 -24.90 11.80
C ASN A 15 10.01 -23.88 10.86
N THR A 16 10.06 -24.11 9.55
CA THR A 16 9.41 -23.25 8.56
C THR A 16 7.88 -23.27 8.73
N LEU A 17 7.29 -24.47 8.84
CA LEU A 17 5.86 -24.64 9.11
C LEU A 17 5.43 -23.96 10.41
N ALA A 18 6.19 -24.14 11.49
CA ALA A 18 5.90 -23.48 12.76
C ALA A 18 5.96 -21.94 12.67
N LYS A 19 6.88 -21.41 11.86
CA LYS A 19 6.98 -19.96 11.61
C LYS A 19 5.77 -19.47 10.80
N GLN A 20 5.40 -20.19 9.74
CA GLN A 20 4.22 -19.90 8.91
C GLN A 20 2.95 -19.85 9.78
N ASP A 21 2.71 -20.86 10.60
CA ASP A 21 1.59 -20.92 11.55
C ASP A 21 1.57 -19.73 12.50
N SER A 22 2.74 -19.33 13.01
CA SER A 22 2.86 -18.20 13.91
C SER A 22 2.52 -16.87 13.24
N LEU A 23 2.91 -16.68 11.97
CA LEU A 23 2.63 -15.47 11.22
C LEU A 23 1.15 -15.40 10.79
N LEU A 24 0.57 -16.54 10.38
CA LEU A 24 -0.87 -16.64 10.11
C LEU A 24 -1.70 -16.25 11.35
N LYS A 25 -1.37 -16.79 12.52
CA LYS A 25 -2.01 -16.40 13.78
C LYS A 25 -1.85 -14.91 14.11
N MET A 26 -0.71 -14.32 13.76
CA MET A 26 -0.49 -12.89 13.95
C MET A 26 -1.42 -12.09 13.04
N LEU A 27 -1.57 -12.48 11.78
CA LEU A 27 -2.49 -11.86 10.82
C LEU A 27 -3.97 -12.00 11.25
N GLU A 28 -4.38 -13.19 11.70
CA GLU A 28 -5.70 -13.43 12.30
C GLU A 28 -5.97 -12.52 13.49
N SER A 29 -4.98 -12.35 14.38
CA SER A 29 -5.09 -11.45 15.52
C SER A 29 -5.30 -9.99 15.11
N VAL A 30 -4.68 -9.55 14.00
CA VAL A 30 -4.92 -8.20 13.45
C VAL A 30 -6.33 -8.08 12.90
N ALA A 31 -6.83 -9.10 12.19
CA ALA A 31 -8.19 -9.12 11.66
C ALA A 31 -9.24 -9.07 12.77
N GLU A 32 -9.11 -9.88 13.83
CA GLU A 32 -10.02 -9.87 14.98
C GLU A 32 -9.99 -8.52 15.72
N LEU A 33 -8.81 -7.90 15.83
CA LEU A 33 -8.69 -6.57 16.41
C LEU A 33 -9.40 -5.52 15.55
N GLY A 34 -9.29 -5.60 14.22
CA GLY A 34 -10.01 -4.72 13.28
C GLY A 34 -11.52 -4.86 13.42
N LYS A 35 -12.02 -6.10 13.44
CA LYS A 35 -13.44 -6.41 13.70
C LYS A 35 -13.93 -5.84 15.02
N LYS A 36 -13.14 -5.99 16.09
CA LYS A 36 -13.44 -5.38 17.41
C LYS A 36 -13.54 -3.86 17.32
N CYS A 37 -12.64 -3.20 16.58
CA CYS A 37 -12.64 -1.74 16.41
C CYS A 37 -13.86 -1.23 15.64
N VAL A 38 -14.31 -1.97 14.60
CA VAL A 38 -15.51 -1.64 13.84
C VAL A 38 -16.77 -1.79 14.71
N ASN A 39 -16.86 -2.87 15.48
CA ASN A 39 -18.02 -3.14 16.34
C ASN A 39 -18.09 -2.22 17.57
N ASN A 40 -16.96 -1.67 18.01
CA ASN A 40 -16.91 -0.75 19.15
C ASN A 40 -16.09 0.50 18.81
N PRO A 41 -16.68 1.47 18.09
CA PRO A 41 -15.95 2.65 17.61
C PRO A 41 -15.46 3.58 18.73
N LYS A 42 -15.97 3.46 19.96
CA LYS A 42 -15.55 4.26 21.12
C LYS A 42 -14.30 3.70 21.82
N ASP A 43 -13.91 2.46 21.55
CA ASP A 43 -12.72 1.84 22.12
C ASP A 43 -11.44 2.40 21.46
N THR A 44 -10.99 3.54 21.98
CA THR A 44 -9.82 4.27 21.48
C THR A 44 -8.53 3.47 21.63
N HIS A 45 -8.45 2.61 22.66
CA HIS A 45 -7.26 1.80 22.91
C HIS A 45 -7.09 0.71 21.84
N SER A 46 -8.15 -0.06 21.56
CA SER A 46 -8.13 -1.08 20.50
C SER A 46 -7.87 -0.45 19.13
N ARG A 47 -8.46 0.72 18.84
CA ARG A 47 -8.24 1.45 17.58
C ARG A 47 -6.78 1.87 17.40
N SER A 48 -6.16 2.36 18.48
CA SER A 48 -4.74 2.75 18.46
C SER A 48 -3.83 1.53 18.23
N GLN A 49 -4.10 0.40 18.90
CA GLN A 49 -3.38 -0.84 18.66
C GLN A 49 -3.56 -1.36 17.23
N PHE A 50 -4.79 -1.32 16.70
CA PHE A 50 -5.07 -1.73 15.32
C PHE A 50 -4.29 -0.89 14.32
N ARG A 51 -4.34 0.43 14.46
CA ARG A 51 -3.60 1.37 13.59
C ARG A 51 -2.10 1.09 13.58
N TYR A 52 -1.52 0.79 14.75
CA TYR A 52 -0.11 0.41 14.85
C TYR A 52 0.18 -0.92 14.14
N LYS A 53 -0.67 -1.94 14.31
CA LYS A 53 -0.43 -3.26 13.71
C LYS A 53 -0.66 -3.30 12.19
N VAL A 54 -1.62 -2.53 11.69
CA VAL A 54 -1.95 -2.47 10.26
C VAL A 54 -0.80 -1.93 9.39
N CYS A 55 0.12 -1.14 9.94
CA CYS A 55 1.26 -0.65 9.16
C CYS A 55 2.23 -1.76 8.71
N ASN A 56 2.24 -2.90 9.39
CA ASN A 56 3.12 -4.02 9.09
C ASN A 56 2.39 -5.22 8.44
N VAL A 57 1.08 -5.09 8.15
CA VAL A 57 0.29 -6.22 7.67
C VAL A 57 0.70 -6.70 6.28
N ASP A 58 1.16 -5.80 5.39
CA ASP A 58 1.68 -6.18 4.06
C ASP A 58 2.97 -7.01 4.18
N ASN A 59 3.85 -6.66 5.12
CA ASN A 59 5.07 -7.39 5.37
C ASN A 59 4.77 -8.79 5.93
N LEU A 60 3.80 -8.90 6.84
CA LEU A 60 3.35 -10.19 7.36
C LEU A 60 2.78 -11.06 6.25
N TYR A 61 1.93 -10.49 5.38
CA TYR A 61 1.38 -11.21 4.23
C TYR A 61 2.49 -11.68 3.28
N LYS A 62 3.43 -10.81 2.93
CA LYS A 62 4.58 -11.18 2.09
C LYS A 62 5.40 -12.32 2.71
N GLU A 63 5.73 -12.23 4.00
CA GLU A 63 6.52 -13.25 4.69
C GLU A 63 5.77 -14.60 4.77
N ILE A 64 4.43 -14.59 4.88
CA ILE A 64 3.61 -15.80 4.79
C ILE A 64 3.72 -16.41 3.39
N ASN A 65 3.59 -15.61 2.32
CA ASN A 65 3.69 -16.10 0.94
C ASN A 65 5.06 -16.70 0.66
N ASP A 66 6.13 -16.01 1.04
CA ASP A 66 7.51 -16.50 0.88
C ASP A 66 7.72 -17.85 1.61
N LEU A 67 7.06 -18.06 2.76
CA LEU A 67 7.11 -19.32 3.50
C LEU A 67 6.24 -20.41 2.88
N VAL A 68 5.07 -20.09 2.30
CA VAL A 68 4.23 -21.05 1.55
C VAL A 68 5.02 -21.61 0.38
N ASP A 69 5.64 -20.75 -0.43
CA ASP A 69 6.47 -21.15 -1.57
C ASP A 69 7.62 -22.04 -1.10
N LEU A 70 8.35 -21.62 -0.06
CA LEU A 70 9.45 -22.39 0.50
C LEU A 70 9.00 -23.76 1.04
N VAL A 71 7.83 -23.85 1.68
CA VAL A 71 7.27 -25.13 2.16
C VAL A 71 6.92 -26.05 1.01
N ASN A 72 6.31 -25.52 -0.06
CA ASN A 72 5.97 -26.29 -1.24
C ASN A 72 7.22 -26.80 -1.97
N ASP A 73 8.23 -25.94 -2.13
CA ASP A 73 9.53 -26.33 -2.70
C ASP A 73 10.16 -27.45 -1.87
N MET A 74 10.27 -27.27 -0.54
CA MET A 74 10.87 -28.27 0.35
C MET A 74 10.14 -29.62 0.34
N LYS A 75 8.81 -29.63 0.17
CA LYS A 75 8.04 -30.88 0.10
C LYS A 75 8.18 -31.55 -1.27
N SER A 76 8.23 -30.77 -2.35
CA SER A 76 8.44 -31.30 -3.71
C SER A 76 9.83 -31.93 -3.92
N GLU A 77 10.83 -31.49 -3.15
CA GLU A 77 12.17 -32.10 -3.16
C GLU A 77 12.21 -33.48 -2.49
N ASP A 78 11.35 -33.72 -1.49
CA ASP A 78 11.29 -34.99 -0.75
C ASP A 78 10.36 -36.01 -1.44
N ASP A 79 9.31 -35.51 -2.08
CA ASP A 79 8.32 -36.30 -2.81
C ASP A 79 8.01 -35.67 -4.17
N SER A 80 8.44 -36.34 -5.25
CA SER A 80 8.24 -35.87 -6.62
C SER A 80 6.78 -35.91 -7.09
N GLU A 81 5.90 -36.64 -6.38
CA GLU A 81 4.46 -36.69 -6.65
C GLU A 81 3.68 -35.68 -5.80
N TYR A 82 4.37 -34.92 -4.93
CA TYR A 82 3.73 -33.90 -4.10
C TYR A 82 3.06 -32.81 -4.95
N GLU A 83 1.77 -32.60 -4.72
CA GLU A 83 1.04 -31.45 -5.26
C GLU A 83 1.14 -30.25 -4.30
N PRO A 84 1.58 -29.08 -4.78
CA PRO A 84 1.62 -27.85 -3.98
C PRO A 84 0.27 -27.50 -3.36
N ASP A 85 0.29 -27.12 -2.08
CA ASP A 85 -0.89 -26.64 -1.33
C ASP A 85 -0.79 -25.13 -1.13
N PHE A 86 -1.84 -24.42 -1.53
CA PHE A 86 -1.96 -22.97 -1.41
C PHE A 86 -3.15 -22.54 -0.52
N SER A 87 -3.73 -23.45 0.25
CA SER A 87 -4.87 -23.14 1.13
C SER A 87 -4.54 -22.05 2.15
N ASP A 88 -3.30 -21.99 2.66
CA ASP A 88 -2.86 -20.93 3.56
C ASP A 88 -2.62 -19.58 2.86
N LEU A 89 -2.32 -19.60 1.56
CA LEU A 89 -2.24 -18.39 0.74
C LEU A 89 -3.64 -17.77 0.56
N GLU A 90 -4.65 -18.60 0.29
CA GLU A 90 -6.05 -18.15 0.19
C GLU A 90 -6.54 -17.57 1.52
N LYS A 91 -6.33 -18.29 2.64
CA LYS A 91 -6.69 -17.80 3.98
C LYS A 91 -6.01 -16.46 4.32
N SER A 92 -4.71 -16.34 4.06
CA SER A 92 -3.97 -15.11 4.36
C SER A 92 -4.40 -13.94 3.48
N SER A 93 -4.74 -14.19 2.21
CA SER A 93 -5.32 -13.19 1.30
C SER A 93 -6.66 -12.68 1.82
N ASP A 94 -7.56 -13.58 2.22
CA ASP A 94 -8.86 -13.22 2.80
C ASP A 94 -8.74 -12.40 4.08
N LEU A 95 -7.78 -12.77 4.94
CA LEU A 95 -7.50 -12.03 6.17
C LEU A 95 -6.95 -10.63 5.88
N LEU A 96 -6.03 -10.50 4.91
CA LEU A 96 -5.50 -9.21 4.49
C LEU A 96 -6.62 -8.31 3.96
N ALA A 97 -7.49 -8.84 3.09
CA ALA A 97 -8.64 -8.11 2.57
C ALA A 97 -9.55 -7.60 3.69
N LYS A 98 -9.87 -8.46 4.68
CA LYS A 98 -10.66 -8.06 5.87
C LYS A 98 -9.97 -6.95 6.67
N VAL A 99 -8.67 -7.06 6.93
CA VAL A 99 -7.91 -6.04 7.65
C VAL A 99 -7.98 -4.69 6.93
N ARG A 100 -7.85 -4.69 5.60
CA ARG A 100 -7.93 -3.47 4.78
C ARG A 100 -9.32 -2.88 4.74
N ASP A 101 -10.35 -3.71 4.65
CA ASP A 101 -11.73 -3.26 4.72
C ASP A 101 -12.02 -2.58 6.08
N TYR A 102 -11.63 -3.21 7.19
CA TYR A 102 -11.75 -2.61 8.52
C TYR A 102 -10.98 -1.29 8.63
N GLN A 103 -9.79 -1.19 8.04
CA GLN A 103 -9.05 0.06 7.99
C GLN A 103 -9.83 1.16 7.27
N CYS A 104 -10.42 0.86 6.11
CA CYS A 104 -11.24 1.80 5.34
C CYS A 104 -12.47 2.28 6.13
N GLN A 105 -13.22 1.35 6.73
CA GLN A 105 -14.40 1.68 7.53
C GLN A 105 -14.06 2.62 8.70
N LEU A 106 -12.92 2.41 9.36
CA LEU A 106 -12.50 3.23 10.50
C LEU A 106 -11.97 4.62 10.10
N MET A 107 -11.62 4.84 8.82
CA MET A 107 -11.21 6.13 8.26
C MET A 107 -12.41 6.97 7.79
N GLN A 108 -13.47 6.33 7.31
CA GLN A 108 -14.66 7.00 6.75
C GLN A 108 -15.56 7.66 7.81
N THR A 109 -15.34 7.40 9.10
CA THR A 109 -16.15 7.95 10.21
C THR A 109 -16.02 9.48 10.42
N SER A 110 -15.41 10.21 9.49
CA SER A 110 -15.12 11.65 9.62
C SER A 110 -15.83 12.55 8.60
N SER A 111 -16.52 11.99 7.58
CA SER A 111 -17.00 12.79 6.43
C SER A 111 -18.53 12.90 6.26
N ASP A 112 -19.34 12.10 6.96
CA ASP A 112 -20.79 12.02 6.67
C ASP A 112 -21.71 12.80 7.64
N GLN A 113 -21.20 13.85 8.29
CA GLN A 113 -22.05 14.81 9.01
C GLN A 113 -21.98 16.21 8.40
N SER A 114 -22.44 16.33 7.15
CA SER A 114 -22.67 17.63 6.51
C SER A 114 -23.80 17.54 5.46
N SER A 115 -25.01 17.21 5.90
CA SER A 115 -26.29 17.53 5.24
C SER A 115 -27.40 17.13 6.22
N SER A 116 -28.37 17.91 6.64
CA SER A 116 -29.06 19.05 6.05
C SER A 116 -29.79 19.79 7.17
N SER A 117 -29.53 21.08 7.36
CA SER A 117 -30.48 22.00 7.99
C SER A 117 -30.49 23.27 7.15
N LYS A 118 -31.61 23.46 6.43
CA LYS A 118 -31.91 24.66 5.65
C LYS A 118 -32.15 25.84 6.59
N ALA A 119 -31.36 26.90 6.45
CA ALA A 119 -31.69 28.27 6.85
C ALA A 119 -30.91 29.28 5.99
N PRO A 120 -31.44 30.48 5.73
CA PRO A 120 -31.13 31.32 4.56
C PRO A 120 -29.83 32.13 4.68
N PRO A 121 -29.31 32.72 3.58
CA PRO A 121 -27.99 33.33 3.56
C PRO A 121 -28.03 34.70 4.26
N SER A 122 -27.07 34.93 5.14
CA SER A 122 -26.73 36.27 5.64
C SER A 122 -25.24 36.45 5.45
N GLU A 123 -24.93 37.54 4.76
CA GLU A 123 -23.61 37.91 4.28
C GLU A 123 -22.64 38.21 5.43
N ASP A 124 -21.38 37.93 5.11
CA ASP A 124 -20.17 38.55 5.62
C ASP A 124 -19.84 38.42 7.12
N SER A 125 -18.97 37.45 7.41
CA SER A 125 -17.85 37.69 8.30
C SER A 125 -16.77 36.63 8.05
N HIS A 126 -15.73 37.05 7.31
CA HIS A 126 -14.49 36.29 7.20
C HIS A 126 -13.82 36.14 8.57
N GLU A 127 -14.19 35.09 9.31
CA GLU A 127 -13.33 34.55 10.36
C GLU A 127 -12.09 33.93 9.70
N ARG A 128 -11.06 34.76 9.53
CA ARG A 128 -9.70 34.30 9.29
C ARG A 128 -9.25 33.50 10.51
N LYS A 129 -9.60 32.20 10.56
CA LYS A 129 -8.86 31.25 11.40
C LYS A 129 -7.40 31.45 11.06
N ALA A 130 -6.63 31.93 12.04
CA ALA A 130 -5.20 32.08 11.94
C ALA A 130 -4.60 30.68 11.69
N ARG A 131 -4.49 30.30 10.41
CA ARG A 131 -3.69 29.15 9.98
C ARG A 131 -2.28 29.50 10.41
N VAL A 132 -1.80 28.80 11.44
CA VAL A 132 -0.38 28.75 11.79
C VAL A 132 0.37 28.53 10.47
N ARG A 133 1.09 29.55 10.00
CA ARG A 133 1.91 29.47 8.80
C ARG A 133 3.13 28.63 9.16
N LEU A 134 2.97 27.31 9.05
CA LEU A 134 4.11 26.40 8.95
C LEU A 134 4.98 26.87 7.77
N PRO A 135 6.32 26.74 7.84
CA PRO A 135 7.17 26.95 6.68
C PRO A 135 6.56 26.20 5.48
N PRO A 136 6.45 26.82 4.30
CA PRO A 136 5.84 26.16 3.16
C PRO A 136 6.50 24.80 2.98
N LEU A 137 5.71 23.74 3.11
CA LEU A 137 6.19 22.39 2.85
C LEU A 137 6.59 22.41 1.37
N GLU A 138 7.88 22.33 1.10
CA GLU A 138 8.35 22.29 -0.28
C GLU A 138 8.20 20.86 -0.77
N LEU A 139 7.43 20.69 -1.85
CA LEU A 139 7.36 19.40 -2.54
C LEU A 139 8.79 19.03 -3.00
N PRO A 140 9.36 17.91 -2.51
CA PRO A 140 10.71 17.50 -2.89
C PRO A 140 10.78 17.23 -4.39
N SER A 141 11.90 17.58 -5.02
CA SER A 141 12.13 17.23 -6.43
C SER A 141 12.38 15.74 -6.59
N PHE A 142 11.85 15.14 -7.66
CA PHE A 142 12.02 13.74 -8.00
C PHE A 142 12.95 13.58 -9.21
N ASN A 143 14.06 12.91 -8.99
CA ASN A 143 15.11 12.68 -9.99
C ASN A 143 14.99 11.34 -10.73
N GLY A 144 13.93 10.55 -10.48
CA GLY A 144 13.76 9.22 -11.06
C GLY A 144 14.25 8.05 -10.20
N ASP A 145 14.71 8.27 -8.96
CA ASP A 145 15.05 7.18 -8.03
C ASP A 145 13.78 6.46 -7.53
N VAL A 146 13.54 5.25 -8.04
CA VAL A 146 12.37 4.43 -7.73
C VAL A 146 12.18 4.23 -6.22
N ASN A 147 13.26 4.15 -5.43
CA ASN A 147 13.17 3.97 -3.98
C ASN A 147 12.59 5.20 -3.26
N ARG A 148 12.75 6.39 -3.85
CA ARG A 148 12.25 7.66 -3.33
C ARG A 148 10.88 8.02 -3.88
N PHE A 149 10.40 7.29 -4.88
CA PHE A 149 9.11 7.53 -5.51
C PHE A 149 7.93 7.45 -4.53
N PRO A 150 7.85 6.48 -3.58
CA PRO A 150 6.75 6.46 -2.62
C PRO A 150 6.68 7.73 -1.77
N VAL A 151 7.84 8.21 -1.29
CA VAL A 151 7.92 9.43 -0.47
C VAL A 151 7.49 10.66 -1.28
N PHE A 152 7.97 10.77 -2.52
CA PHE A 152 7.55 11.83 -3.44
C PHE A 152 6.04 11.77 -3.73
N TYR A 153 5.51 10.58 -4.01
CA TYR A 153 4.10 10.39 -4.34
C TYR A 153 3.19 10.76 -3.16
N TYR A 154 3.51 10.35 -1.93
CA TYR A 154 2.71 10.73 -0.76
C TYR A 154 2.73 12.24 -0.52
N ALA A 155 3.89 12.89 -0.69
CA ALA A 155 3.99 14.35 -0.60
C ALA A 155 3.18 15.04 -1.71
N PHE A 156 3.31 14.60 -2.96
CA PHE A 156 2.56 15.12 -4.10
C PHE A 156 1.05 14.94 -3.92
N LYS A 157 0.63 13.75 -3.47
CA LYS A 157 -0.78 13.44 -3.26
C LYS A 157 -1.41 14.36 -2.21
N SER A 158 -0.77 14.45 -1.05
CA SER A 158 -1.27 15.24 0.08
C SER A 158 -1.28 16.75 -0.19
N MET A 159 -0.38 17.25 -1.04
CA MET A 159 -0.21 18.69 -1.24
C MET A 159 -0.87 19.22 -2.52
N ILE A 160 -0.91 18.40 -3.57
CA ILE A 160 -1.28 18.81 -4.94
C ILE A 160 -2.49 18.03 -5.45
N HIS A 161 -2.50 16.70 -5.34
CA HIS A 161 -3.59 15.88 -5.87
C HIS A 161 -4.90 16.08 -5.10
N ASP A 162 -4.84 16.01 -3.76
CA ASP A 162 -6.01 16.12 -2.89
C ASP A 162 -6.43 17.60 -2.66
N ASN A 163 -5.68 18.56 -3.21
CA ASN A 163 -5.99 19.98 -3.11
C ASN A 163 -7.06 20.38 -4.13
N THR A 164 -8.29 20.63 -3.68
CA THR A 164 -9.44 20.98 -4.52
C THR A 164 -9.40 22.39 -5.12
N GLU A 165 -8.50 23.25 -4.66
CA GLU A 165 -8.32 24.61 -5.20
C GLU A 165 -7.49 24.63 -6.49
N LEU A 166 -6.81 23.53 -6.83
CA LEU A 166 -6.01 23.39 -8.04
C LEU A 166 -6.82 22.74 -9.17
N SER A 167 -6.66 23.20 -10.40
CA SER A 167 -7.15 22.50 -11.59
C SER A 167 -6.22 21.35 -11.98
N ASP A 168 -6.70 20.40 -12.80
CA ASP A 168 -5.88 19.27 -13.25
C ASP A 168 -4.65 19.74 -14.05
N GLU A 169 -4.80 20.81 -14.84
CA GLU A 169 -3.70 21.43 -15.58
C GLU A 169 -2.65 22.01 -14.63
N GLN A 170 -3.08 22.65 -13.54
CA GLN A 170 -2.18 23.18 -12.53
C GLN A 170 -1.45 22.05 -11.80
N ARG A 171 -2.15 20.97 -11.42
CA ARG A 171 -1.54 19.79 -10.79
C ARG A 171 -0.44 19.17 -11.68
N ILE A 172 -0.69 19.08 -12.99
CA ILE A 172 0.28 18.58 -13.97
C ILE A 172 1.48 19.52 -14.09
N GLN A 173 1.26 20.84 -14.15
CA GLN A 173 2.36 21.81 -14.17
C GLN A 173 3.23 21.71 -12.90
N TYR A 174 2.61 21.54 -11.73
CA TYR A 174 3.32 21.31 -10.47
C TYR A 174 4.11 20.01 -10.47
N LEU A 175 3.55 18.93 -11.02
CA LEU A 175 4.23 17.67 -11.18
C LEU A 175 5.49 17.86 -12.03
N ILE A 176 5.32 18.38 -13.26
CA ILE A 176 6.42 18.59 -14.22
C ILE A 176 7.52 19.48 -13.62
N GLY A 177 7.16 20.57 -12.95
CA GLY A 177 8.12 21.48 -12.31
C GLY A 177 8.92 20.87 -11.16
N LYS A 178 8.51 19.70 -10.65
CA LYS A 178 9.20 18.96 -9.58
C LYS A 178 9.89 17.69 -10.05
N LEU A 179 9.82 17.38 -11.34
CA LEU A 179 10.64 16.33 -11.94
C LEU A 179 11.99 16.91 -12.36
N SER A 180 13.06 16.15 -12.18
CA SER A 180 14.43 16.52 -12.57
C SER A 180 15.05 15.42 -13.44
N ASP A 181 15.90 15.81 -14.39
CA ASP A 181 16.68 14.93 -15.27
C ASP A 181 15.84 13.82 -15.97
N LYS A 182 16.10 12.55 -15.66
CA LYS A 182 15.51 11.36 -16.30
C LYS A 182 13.99 11.24 -16.12
N ALA A 183 13.43 11.84 -15.06
CA ALA A 183 11.99 11.78 -14.82
C ALA A 183 11.21 12.67 -15.81
N VAL A 184 11.82 13.73 -16.31
CA VAL A 184 11.20 14.62 -17.31
C VAL A 184 11.05 13.90 -18.66
N SER A 185 12.04 13.10 -19.07
CA SER A 185 11.98 12.37 -20.36
C SER A 185 10.85 11.34 -20.45
N VAL A 186 10.44 10.78 -19.30
CA VAL A 186 9.33 9.82 -19.23
C VAL A 186 7.98 10.54 -19.41
N VAL A 187 7.86 11.75 -18.88
CA VAL A 187 6.63 12.54 -18.93
C VAL A 187 6.52 13.35 -20.23
N SER A 188 7.64 13.79 -20.82
CA SER A 188 7.66 14.52 -22.09
C SER A 188 7.30 13.66 -23.31
N GLY A 189 7.28 12.33 -23.18
CA GLY A 189 6.83 11.41 -24.23
C GLY A 189 5.31 11.21 -24.28
N VAL A 190 4.55 11.76 -23.32
CA VAL A 190 3.10 11.59 -23.21
C VAL A 190 2.39 12.80 -23.83
N PRO A 191 1.60 12.64 -24.92
CA PRO A 191 0.90 13.77 -25.52
C PRO A 191 -0.11 14.38 -24.54
N ALA A 192 -0.10 15.72 -24.46
CA ALA A 192 -0.87 16.54 -23.52
C ALA A 192 -2.41 16.49 -23.69
N THR A 193 -2.95 15.61 -24.54
CA THR A 193 -4.38 15.45 -24.80
C THR A 193 -5.09 14.48 -23.83
N ILE A 194 -4.38 13.92 -22.86
CA ILE A 194 -4.94 12.94 -21.91
C ILE A 194 -5.22 13.62 -20.55
N SER A 195 -6.11 14.61 -20.56
CA SER A 195 -6.50 15.41 -19.39
C SER A 195 -7.24 14.62 -18.29
N SER A 196 -7.57 13.34 -18.50
CA SER A 196 -8.20 12.47 -17.49
C SER A 196 -7.45 11.15 -17.28
N GLY A 197 -6.45 10.88 -18.11
CA GLY A 197 -5.75 9.59 -18.15
C GLY A 197 -4.28 9.67 -17.76
N ILE A 198 -3.67 10.85 -17.56
CA ILE A 198 -2.30 10.92 -17.02
C ILE A 198 -2.24 10.46 -15.54
N ILE A 199 -3.33 10.64 -14.78
CA ILE A 199 -3.50 10.01 -13.46
C ILE A 199 -3.58 8.48 -13.59
N LEU A 200 -4.19 7.96 -14.67
CA LEU A 200 -4.17 6.54 -15.00
C LEU A 200 -2.75 6.08 -15.38
N TRP A 201 -1.93 6.94 -15.99
CA TRP A 201 -0.58 6.61 -16.41
C TRP A 201 0.44 6.50 -15.26
N ILE A 202 0.28 7.28 -14.18
CA ILE A 202 1.08 7.07 -12.96
C ILE A 202 0.75 5.70 -12.33
N ASN A 203 -0.51 5.27 -12.40
CA ASN A 203 -0.92 3.94 -11.98
C ASN A 203 -0.41 2.84 -12.93
N THR A 204 -0.38 3.04 -14.25
CA THR A 204 0.13 2.02 -15.18
C THR A 204 1.65 1.89 -15.14
N TRP A 205 2.41 2.95 -14.83
CA TRP A 205 3.87 2.85 -14.66
C TRP A 205 4.27 2.10 -13.38
N THR A 206 3.43 2.15 -12.35
CA THR A 206 3.55 1.32 -11.14
C THR A 206 3.27 -0.16 -11.45
N LEU A 207 2.35 -0.45 -12.38
CA LEU A 207 2.05 -1.82 -12.82
C LEU A 207 3.12 -2.42 -13.76
N VAL A 208 3.75 -1.60 -14.62
CA VAL A 208 4.80 -2.07 -15.54
C VAL A 208 6.15 -2.24 -14.87
N SER A 209 6.46 -1.46 -13.82
CA SER A 209 7.69 -1.68 -13.03
C SER A 209 7.60 -2.91 -12.11
N CYS A 210 6.38 -3.46 -11.92
CA CYS A 210 6.11 -4.74 -11.25
C CYS A 210 6.20 -5.96 -12.18
N LEU A 211 6.46 -5.81 -13.49
CA LEU A 211 6.64 -6.96 -14.40
C LEU A 211 8.01 -6.87 -15.08
N ALA A 212 8.87 -7.83 -14.74
CA ALA A 212 10.18 -8.13 -15.32
C ALA A 212 11.36 -7.25 -14.85
N PRO A 213 12.16 -7.70 -13.86
CA PRO A 213 13.59 -7.54 -13.98
C PRO A 213 14.02 -8.04 -15.37
N ILE A 214 14.55 -7.12 -16.15
CA ILE A 214 15.23 -7.35 -17.42
C ILE A 214 16.30 -8.43 -17.21
N SER A 215 16.02 -9.64 -17.66
CA SER A 215 17.04 -10.59 -18.06
C SER A 215 16.57 -11.38 -19.27
N ILE A 216 16.54 -10.71 -20.42
CA ILE A 216 16.85 -11.34 -21.70
C ILE A 216 17.91 -10.43 -22.33
N ARG A 217 19.18 -10.74 -22.05
CA ARG A 217 20.27 -10.41 -22.97
C ARG A 217 20.25 -11.46 -24.08
N PHE A 218 20.41 -10.97 -25.31
CA PHE A 218 20.61 -11.64 -26.61
C PHE A 218 20.80 -13.16 -26.59
#